data_AF-A0A660XL65-F1
#
_entry.id   AF-A0A660XL65-F1
#
_cell.length_a   1.000
_cell.length_b   1.000
_cell.length_c   1.000
_cell.angle_alpha   90.00
_cell.angle_beta   90.00
_cell.angle_gamma   90.00
#
_symmetry.space_group_name_H-M   'P 1'
#
loop_
_entity.id
_entity.type
_entity.pdbx_description
1 polymer ?
#
loop_
_entity_poly.entity_id
_entity_poly.type
_entity_poly.pdbx_seq_one_letter_code
_entity_poly.pdbx_strand_id
1 'polypeptide(L)'
;MVLPVRSQYASVIGHRLPDKYVVTAKQSGKVTGIDKNSLTIRYKDGEKLSYKLTSWFSKEIGGITYKHQIETGLSKGSVFKIGDVLTYDSKFFGLDMFDKTQVVYKTGVILRTVFIEDSDTYEDSISISKHASRYLSINTTKTRSIVIDGTYVVNKIKELGDTVGNLDPLLIMSNVIEDEIGTGEALNVSDETLGVLADLNDNSPKAKYAGTIVKRQVYYNTELKHMSPGLKKLVKVTDAILAEEHGEGMTGQVTSGYRVKGKALEPGELEIKFYIEDNAKAFGGDKFVFGNQLKGTISTIFDDMTTETNRLVEAEFSTKSEAARIVNSTDLLGVKTTILREASLIVGNM
;
A
#
# COMPACT_ATOMS: atom_id res chain seq x y z
N MET A 1 3.41 1.81 14.29
CA MET A 1 4.03 2.10 15.60
C MET A 1 5.19 1.14 15.81
N VAL A 2 6.24 1.51 16.54
CA VAL A 2 7.31 0.56 16.94
C VAL A 2 6.90 -0.06 18.28
N LEU A 3 6.99 -1.38 18.43
CA LEU A 3 6.64 -2.05 19.68
C LEU A 3 7.68 -1.72 20.79
N PRO A 4 7.22 -1.43 22.03
CA PRO A 4 8.12 -1.12 23.14
C PRO A 4 8.84 -2.37 23.67
N VAL A 5 8.17 -3.52 23.64
CA VAL A 5 8.78 -4.81 23.97
C VAL A 5 9.14 -5.51 22.68
N ARG A 6 10.44 -5.70 22.45
CA ARG A 6 11.00 -6.27 21.22
C ARG A 6 12.34 -6.93 21.49
N SER A 7 12.77 -7.81 20.59
CA SER A 7 14.15 -8.27 20.55
C SER A 7 15.04 -7.27 19.82
N GLN A 8 16.34 -7.28 20.12
CA GLN A 8 17.32 -6.43 19.43
C GLN A 8 17.33 -6.66 17.91
N TYR A 9 16.92 -7.85 17.47
CA TYR A 9 16.93 -8.22 16.06
C TYR A 9 15.97 -7.37 15.22
N ALA A 10 14.92 -6.80 15.83
CA ALA A 10 14.03 -5.85 15.16
C ALA A 10 14.77 -4.59 14.68
N SER A 11 15.87 -4.20 15.34
CA SER A 11 16.74 -3.08 14.93
C SER A 11 17.84 -3.50 13.94
N VAL A 12 18.07 -4.81 13.77
CA VAL A 12 19.13 -5.34 12.89
C VAL A 12 18.59 -5.65 11.49
N ILE A 13 17.33 -6.08 11.39
CA ILE A 13 16.79 -6.60 10.13
C ILE A 13 16.83 -5.56 8.99
N GLY A 14 16.65 -4.28 9.29
CA GLY A 14 16.75 -3.20 8.30
C GLY A 14 18.09 -3.18 7.57
N HIS A 15 19.19 -3.47 8.27
CA HIS A 15 20.55 -3.53 7.71
C HIS A 15 20.83 -4.75 6.84
N ARG A 16 19.94 -5.76 6.86
CA ARG A 16 20.11 -7.02 6.12
C ARG A 16 19.23 -7.08 4.88
N LEU A 17 18.38 -6.08 4.67
CA LEU A 17 17.48 -6.02 3.53
C LEU A 17 18.10 -5.23 2.37
N PRO A 18 17.65 -5.47 1.14
CA PRO A 18 18.05 -4.65 0.00
C PRO A 18 17.67 -3.17 0.17
N ASP A 19 18.44 -2.29 -0.46
CA ASP A 19 18.30 -0.82 -0.47
C ASP A 19 16.89 -0.31 -0.80
N LYS A 20 16.06 -1.10 -1.50
CA LYS A 20 14.66 -0.76 -1.76
C LYS A 20 13.80 -0.63 -0.50
N TYR A 21 14.24 -1.23 0.63
CA TYR A 21 13.53 -1.17 1.91
C TYR A 21 14.21 -0.22 2.90
N VAL A 22 15.53 -0.29 3.02
CA VAL A 22 16.31 0.56 3.93
C VAL A 22 17.65 0.84 3.28
N VAL A 23 18.02 2.12 3.20
CA VAL A 23 19.35 2.54 2.74
C VAL A 23 20.15 3.01 3.94
N THR A 24 21.35 2.48 4.10
CA THR A 24 22.30 2.90 5.13
C THR A 24 23.51 3.60 4.50
N ALA A 25 24.05 4.57 5.22
CA ALA A 25 25.16 5.37 4.76
C ALA A 25 26.44 4.53 4.68
N LYS A 26 27.04 4.48 3.48
CA LYS A 26 28.31 3.77 3.26
C LYS A 26 29.53 4.55 3.78
N GLN A 27 29.38 5.86 3.92
CA GLN A 27 30.40 6.77 4.45
C GLN A 27 29.74 7.86 5.30
N SER A 28 30.54 8.58 6.08
CA SER A 28 30.05 9.80 6.74
C SER A 28 29.82 10.91 5.71
N GLY A 29 28.85 11.78 5.96
CA GLY A 29 28.50 12.86 5.04
C GLY A 29 27.53 13.86 5.65
N LYS A 30 26.92 14.66 4.76
CA LYS A 30 25.91 15.65 5.13
C LYS A 30 24.75 15.66 4.15
N VAL A 31 23.56 15.98 4.67
CA VAL A 31 22.38 16.20 3.85
C VAL A 31 22.47 17.57 3.20
N THR A 32 22.46 17.59 1.87
CA THR A 32 22.54 18.83 1.08
C THR A 32 21.17 19.35 0.62
N GLY A 33 20.19 18.46 0.47
CA GLY A 33 18.83 18.82 0.07
C GLY A 33 17.81 17.78 0.52
N ILE A 34 16.62 18.24 0.86
CA ILE A 34 15.42 17.43 1.05
C ILE A 34 14.30 18.19 0.36
N ASP A 35 13.55 17.49 -0.47
CA ASP A 35 12.27 17.95 -1.03
C ASP A 35 11.20 16.86 -0.80
N LYS A 36 10.00 17.06 -1.36
CA LYS A 36 8.87 16.13 -1.18
C LYS A 36 9.16 14.72 -1.70
N ASN A 37 9.99 14.60 -2.74
CA ASN A 37 10.20 13.37 -3.50
C ASN A 37 11.65 12.88 -3.46
N SER A 38 12.58 13.63 -2.87
CA SER A 38 14.00 13.29 -2.89
C SER A 38 14.78 13.72 -1.65
N LEU A 39 15.79 12.91 -1.31
CA LEU A 39 16.84 13.19 -0.33
C LEU A 39 18.18 13.24 -1.08
N THR A 40 18.86 14.38 -1.06
CA THR A 40 20.18 14.56 -1.67
C THR A 40 21.27 14.70 -0.62
N ILE A 41 22.27 13.83 -0.67
CA ILE A 41 23.40 13.81 0.25
C ILE A 41 24.73 14.11 -0.44
N ARG A 42 25.73 14.48 0.35
CA ARG A 42 27.13 14.52 -0.07
C ARG A 42 28.00 13.78 0.95
N TYR A 43 28.73 12.77 0.48
CA TYR A 43 29.75 12.09 1.29
C TYR A 43 31.01 12.94 1.46
N LYS A 44 31.87 12.55 2.41
CA LYS A 44 33.12 13.28 2.70
C LYS A 44 34.11 13.31 1.53
N ASP A 45 34.12 12.28 0.69
CA ASP A 45 34.92 12.20 -0.55
C ASP A 45 34.43 13.15 -1.67
N GLY A 46 33.26 13.78 -1.47
CA GLY A 46 32.64 14.70 -2.41
C GLY A 46 31.58 14.06 -3.31
N GLU A 47 31.41 12.73 -3.26
CA GLU A 47 30.35 12.03 -4.00
C GLU A 47 28.97 12.57 -3.61
N LYS A 48 28.11 12.80 -4.60
CA LYS A 48 26.73 13.25 -4.42
C LYS A 48 25.79 12.15 -4.87
N LEU A 49 24.87 11.78 -3.99
CA LEU A 49 23.81 10.82 -4.28
C LEU A 49 22.46 11.43 -3.97
N SER A 50 21.44 11.00 -4.74
CA SER A 50 20.04 11.35 -4.50
C SER A 50 19.21 10.08 -4.40
N TYR A 51 18.35 10.03 -3.38
CA TYR A 51 17.45 8.93 -3.09
C TYR A 51 16.01 9.40 -3.23
N LYS A 52 15.15 8.59 -3.85
CA LYS A 52 13.72 8.91 -4.01
C LYS A 52 12.96 8.64 -2.71
N LEU A 53 12.09 9.57 -2.33
CA LEU A 53 11.17 9.52 -1.19
C LEU A 53 9.73 9.30 -1.69
N THR A 54 9.54 8.30 -2.54
CA THR A 54 8.27 8.04 -3.23
C THR A 54 7.62 6.76 -2.73
N SER A 55 6.34 6.60 -3.07
CA SER A 55 5.65 5.32 -2.88
C SER A 55 5.98 4.35 -4.01
N TRP A 56 5.99 3.06 -3.71
CA TRP A 56 6.08 1.99 -4.70
C TRP A 56 5.11 0.86 -4.37
N PHE A 57 4.85 -0.03 -5.32
CA PHE A 57 3.92 -1.14 -5.15
C PHE A 57 4.67 -2.48 -5.16
N SER A 58 4.29 -3.38 -4.26
CA SER A 58 4.84 -4.73 -4.22
C SER A 58 4.53 -5.51 -5.51
N LYS A 59 5.26 -6.61 -5.71
CA LYS A 59 4.85 -7.58 -6.74
C LYS A 59 3.40 -8.00 -6.49
N GLU A 60 2.64 -8.05 -7.58
CA GLU A 60 1.25 -8.51 -7.57
C GLU A 60 1.21 -10.02 -7.29
N ILE A 61 0.38 -10.43 -6.32
CA ILE A 61 0.12 -11.83 -5.97
C ILE A 61 -1.40 -11.99 -5.85
N GLY A 62 -1.99 -12.87 -6.66
CA GLY A 62 -3.44 -13.13 -6.61
C GLY A 62 -4.32 -11.91 -6.94
N GLY A 63 -3.82 -10.95 -7.74
CA GLY A 63 -4.55 -9.71 -8.06
C GLY A 63 -4.49 -8.65 -6.96
N ILE A 64 -3.62 -8.82 -5.97
CA ILE A 64 -3.41 -7.89 -4.86
C ILE A 64 -1.96 -7.41 -4.87
N THR A 65 -1.77 -6.14 -4.56
CA THR A 65 -0.47 -5.53 -4.28
C THR A 65 -0.58 -4.62 -3.05
N TYR A 66 0.56 -4.31 -2.45
CA TYR A 66 0.66 -3.44 -1.30
C TYR A 66 1.48 -2.20 -1.63
N LYS A 67 0.98 -1.05 -1.18
CA LYS A 67 1.65 0.24 -1.33
C LYS A 67 2.65 0.43 -0.20
N HIS A 68 3.89 0.64 -0.58
CA HIS A 68 5.02 0.99 0.27
C HIS A 68 5.30 2.49 0.19
N GLN A 69 5.97 3.04 1.21
CA GLN A 69 6.29 4.46 1.25
C GLN A 69 7.70 4.65 1.77
N ILE A 70 8.57 5.24 0.94
CA ILE A 70 9.94 5.58 1.37
C ILE A 70 9.94 6.95 2.04
N GLU A 71 10.57 7.01 3.21
CA GLU A 71 10.72 8.21 4.04
C GLU A 71 12.17 8.35 4.51
N THR A 72 12.49 9.51 5.09
CA THR A 72 13.75 9.77 5.77
C THR A 72 13.49 10.42 7.13
N GLY A 73 14.31 10.07 8.12
CA GLY A 73 14.33 10.74 9.42
C GLY A 73 15.30 11.92 9.49
N LEU A 74 16.04 12.19 8.41
CA LEU A 74 17.05 13.23 8.36
C LEU A 74 16.45 14.60 8.06
N SER A 75 17.20 15.65 8.37
CA SER A 75 16.84 17.04 8.10
C SER A 75 17.88 17.71 7.21
N LYS A 76 17.49 18.72 6.44
CA LYS A 76 18.43 19.45 5.58
C LYS A 76 19.57 20.03 6.42
N GLY A 77 20.82 19.80 6.00
CA GLY A 77 22.02 20.26 6.70
C GLY A 77 22.50 19.31 7.81
N SER A 78 21.76 18.26 8.17
CA SER A 78 22.22 17.30 9.18
C SER A 78 23.43 16.51 8.69
N VAL A 79 24.34 16.19 9.61
CA VAL A 79 25.45 15.26 9.37
C VAL A 79 25.04 13.84 9.71
N PHE A 80 25.60 12.86 9.00
CA PHE A 80 25.39 11.44 9.26
C PHE A 80 26.73 10.70 9.22
N LYS A 81 26.79 9.57 9.90
CA LYS A 81 27.95 8.68 10.01
C LYS A 81 27.74 7.43 9.16
N ILE A 82 28.80 6.65 9.01
CA ILE A 82 28.71 5.33 8.40
C ILE A 82 27.74 4.45 9.20
N GLY A 83 26.85 3.75 8.50
CA GLY A 83 25.82 2.90 9.11
C GLY A 83 24.53 3.61 9.53
N ASP A 84 24.48 4.95 9.49
CA ASP A 84 23.23 5.67 9.76
C ASP A 84 22.20 5.40 8.65
N VAL A 85 20.93 5.28 9.01
CA VAL A 85 19.84 5.10 8.04
C VAL A 85 19.58 6.41 7.31
N LEU A 86 19.64 6.36 5.98
CA LEU A 86 19.35 7.49 5.10
C LEU A 86 17.88 7.53 4.71
N THR A 87 17.35 6.40 4.24
CA THR A 87 15.93 6.24 3.89
C THR A 87 15.42 4.88 4.35
N TYR A 88 14.11 4.78 4.57
CA TYR A 88 13.46 3.53 4.97
C TYR A 88 12.01 3.45 4.50
N ASP A 89 11.50 2.24 4.33
CA ASP A 89 10.10 1.97 4.06
C ASP A 89 9.27 2.09 5.34
N SER A 90 8.49 3.17 5.44
CA SER A 90 7.72 3.50 6.63
C SER A 90 6.57 2.53 6.91
N LYS A 91 6.20 1.68 5.94
CA LYS A 91 5.21 0.62 6.15
C LYS A 91 5.77 -0.54 6.95
N PHE A 92 7.07 -0.83 6.84
CA PHE A 92 7.74 -1.88 7.62
C PHE A 92 8.55 -1.34 8.80
N PHE A 93 9.06 -0.12 8.71
CA PHE A 93 10.02 0.41 9.66
C PHE A 93 9.55 1.71 10.29
N GLY A 94 10.01 1.97 11.52
CA GLY A 94 9.94 3.28 12.15
C GLY A 94 11.29 3.61 12.77
N LEU A 95 11.58 4.90 12.97
CA LEU A 95 12.80 5.33 13.65
C LEU A 95 12.87 4.70 15.05
N ASP A 96 14.08 4.31 15.48
CA ASP A 96 14.28 3.88 16.86
C ASP A 96 14.07 5.07 17.80
N MET A 97 13.33 4.82 18.87
CA MET A 97 13.07 5.80 19.91
C MET A 97 14.32 6.15 20.73
N PHE A 98 15.28 5.22 20.85
CA PHE A 98 16.53 5.42 21.59
C PHE A 98 17.65 5.95 20.70
N ASP A 99 17.63 5.61 19.41
CA ASP A 99 18.61 6.07 18.42
C ASP A 99 17.92 6.42 17.10
N LYS A 100 17.61 7.71 16.93
CA LYS A 100 16.91 8.20 15.72
C LYS A 100 17.73 8.08 14.43
N THR A 101 19.00 7.66 14.50
CA THR A 101 19.80 7.32 13.31
C THR A 101 19.51 5.93 12.77
N GLN A 102 18.75 5.13 13.52
CA GLN A 102 18.44 3.74 13.22
C GLN A 102 16.93 3.54 13.03
N VAL A 103 16.56 2.40 12.45
CA VAL A 103 15.17 1.99 12.28
C VAL A 103 14.89 0.64 12.91
N VAL A 104 13.64 0.46 13.31
CA VAL A 104 13.12 -0.74 13.95
C VAL A 104 11.97 -1.29 13.13
N TYR A 105 11.99 -2.60 12.89
CA TYR A 105 10.92 -3.31 12.23
C TYR A 105 9.63 -3.31 13.05
N LYS A 106 8.53 -2.93 12.41
CA LYS A 106 7.18 -2.90 12.97
C LYS A 106 6.57 -4.29 12.79
N THR A 107 6.52 -5.06 13.88
CA THR A 107 6.02 -6.44 13.85
C THR A 107 4.52 -6.57 14.09
N GLY A 108 3.84 -5.50 14.49
CA GLY A 108 2.41 -5.53 14.77
C GLY A 108 1.91 -4.24 15.39
N VAL A 109 0.71 -4.32 15.96
CA VAL A 109 0.08 -3.23 16.70
C VAL A 109 -0.18 -3.65 18.14
N ILE A 110 -0.45 -2.67 19.00
CA ILE A 110 -0.77 -2.90 20.41
C ILE A 110 -2.25 -2.63 20.57
N LEU A 111 -2.98 -3.62 21.05
CA LEU A 111 -4.37 -3.50 21.47
C LEU A 111 -4.45 -3.75 22.98
N ARG A 112 -5.31 -3.00 23.68
CA ARG A 112 -5.66 -3.35 25.06
C ARG A 112 -6.59 -4.56 25.07
N THR A 113 -6.01 -5.72 25.30
CA THR A 113 -6.74 -7.00 25.37
C THR A 113 -7.11 -7.34 26.80
N VAL A 114 -8.34 -7.83 27.01
CA VAL A 114 -8.77 -8.47 28.25
C VAL A 114 -8.87 -9.98 28.00
N PHE A 115 -8.42 -10.78 28.96
CA PHE A 115 -8.66 -12.21 28.95
C PHE A 115 -9.92 -12.54 29.74
N ILE A 116 -10.90 -13.13 29.06
CA ILE A 116 -12.23 -13.42 29.60
C ILE A 116 -12.76 -14.70 28.95
N GLU A 117 -13.61 -15.41 29.68
CA GLU A 117 -14.36 -16.54 29.14
C GLU A 117 -15.81 -16.12 28.94
N ASP A 118 -16.22 -15.99 27.69
CA ASP A 118 -17.62 -15.82 27.31
C ASP A 118 -17.93 -16.58 26.01
N SER A 119 -19.15 -16.39 25.48
CA SER A 119 -19.58 -17.02 24.23
C SER A 119 -18.84 -16.49 23.00
N ASP A 120 -18.42 -15.23 23.00
CA ASP A 120 -17.75 -14.59 21.87
C ASP A 120 -16.26 -14.94 21.80
N THR A 121 -15.65 -15.30 22.94
CA THR A 121 -14.28 -15.84 23.05
C THR A 121 -14.23 -17.37 23.03
N TYR A 122 -15.31 -18.06 22.64
CA TYR A 122 -15.33 -19.53 22.61
C TYR A 122 -14.23 -20.09 21.69
N GLU A 123 -13.45 -21.05 22.20
CA GLU A 123 -12.25 -21.59 21.55
C GLU A 123 -11.26 -20.49 21.14
N ASP A 124 -10.88 -20.42 19.87
CA ASP A 124 -9.94 -19.43 19.33
C ASP A 124 -10.67 -18.22 18.72
N SER A 125 -11.88 -17.95 19.19
CA SER A 125 -12.63 -16.77 18.77
C SER A 125 -12.10 -15.51 19.46
N ILE A 126 -12.15 -14.40 18.73
CA ILE A 126 -11.68 -13.09 19.20
C ILE A 126 -12.83 -12.11 19.04
N SER A 127 -13.08 -11.33 20.08
CA SER A 127 -13.96 -10.17 19.99
C SER A 127 -13.10 -8.90 19.92
N ILE A 128 -13.48 -7.95 19.07
CA ILE A 128 -12.77 -6.66 18.99
C ILE A 128 -13.74 -5.47 19.09
N SER A 129 -13.25 -4.35 19.60
CA SER A 129 -14.03 -3.11 19.62
C SER A 129 -14.25 -2.54 18.22
N LYS A 130 -15.29 -1.70 18.07
CA LYS A 130 -15.48 -0.84 16.89
C LYS A 130 -14.26 0.04 16.59
N HIS A 131 -13.58 0.52 17.62
CA HIS A 131 -12.32 1.26 17.47
C HIS A 131 -11.23 0.37 16.84
N ALA A 132 -10.97 -0.80 17.43
CA ALA A 132 -9.97 -1.75 16.95
C ALA A 132 -10.25 -2.16 15.50
N SER A 133 -11.51 -2.40 15.13
CA SER A 133 -11.90 -2.73 13.75
C SER A 133 -11.43 -1.68 12.73
N ARG A 134 -11.55 -0.38 13.07
CA ARG A 134 -11.05 0.73 12.24
C ARG A 134 -9.53 0.88 12.31
N TYR A 135 -8.96 0.74 13.51
CA TYR A 135 -7.53 0.89 13.75
C TYR A 135 -6.69 -0.17 13.03
N LEU A 136 -7.24 -1.38 12.92
CA LEU A 136 -6.65 -2.52 12.22
C LEU A 136 -6.93 -2.50 10.71
N SER A 137 -7.49 -1.41 10.16
CA SER A 137 -7.77 -1.34 8.74
C SER A 137 -6.51 -1.50 7.89
N ILE A 138 -6.64 -2.24 6.80
CA ILE A 138 -5.55 -2.52 5.86
C ILE A 138 -5.89 -1.89 4.53
N ASN A 139 -4.98 -1.04 4.05
CA ASN A 139 -5.04 -0.59 2.66
C ASN A 139 -4.62 -1.74 1.76
N THR A 140 -5.59 -2.26 1.01
CA THR A 140 -5.37 -3.31 0.02
C THR A 140 -5.54 -2.70 -1.35
N THR A 141 -4.54 -2.84 -2.22
CA THR A 141 -4.65 -2.39 -3.61
C THR A 141 -4.96 -3.59 -4.50
N LYS A 142 -6.15 -3.61 -5.09
CA LYS A 142 -6.58 -4.64 -6.03
C LYS A 142 -6.27 -4.20 -7.45
N THR A 143 -5.77 -5.11 -8.27
CA THR A 143 -5.44 -4.84 -9.66
C THR A 143 -6.58 -5.25 -10.59
N ARG A 144 -6.95 -4.34 -11.50
CA ARG A 144 -7.95 -4.59 -12.55
C ARG A 144 -7.30 -4.41 -13.92
N SER A 145 -7.01 -5.55 -14.55
CA SER A 145 -6.46 -5.63 -15.92
C SER A 145 -7.55 -5.62 -16.98
N ILE A 146 -7.49 -4.70 -17.93
CA ILE A 146 -8.39 -4.61 -19.07
C ILE A 146 -7.56 -4.68 -20.34
N VAL A 147 -7.83 -5.68 -21.18
CA VAL A 147 -7.13 -5.89 -22.46
C VAL A 147 -8.04 -5.39 -23.58
N ILE A 148 -7.48 -4.56 -24.46
CA ILE A 148 -8.16 -3.96 -25.61
C ILE A 148 -7.21 -3.91 -26.80
N ASP A 149 -7.76 -3.84 -28.00
CA ASP A 149 -6.98 -3.62 -29.21
C ASP A 149 -6.55 -2.14 -29.30
N GLY A 150 -5.34 -1.89 -29.80
CA GLY A 150 -4.75 -0.56 -29.92
C GLY A 150 -5.52 0.41 -30.84
N THR A 151 -6.41 -0.10 -31.69
CA THR A 151 -7.23 0.70 -32.60
C THR A 151 -8.49 1.28 -31.94
N TYR A 152 -8.87 0.83 -30.74
CA TYR A 152 -10.06 1.34 -30.04
C TYR A 152 -9.92 2.82 -29.70
N VAL A 153 -11.02 3.57 -29.85
CA VAL A 153 -11.12 4.96 -29.39
C VAL A 153 -11.62 4.97 -27.96
N VAL A 154 -10.83 5.55 -27.04
CA VAL A 154 -11.19 5.73 -25.62
C VAL A 154 -11.80 7.11 -25.44
N ASN A 155 -13.12 7.15 -25.26
CA ASN A 155 -13.89 8.39 -25.10
C ASN A 155 -13.79 8.94 -23.67
N LYS A 156 -13.80 8.04 -22.67
CA LYS A 156 -13.67 8.40 -21.24
C LYS A 156 -12.87 7.33 -20.53
N ILE A 157 -11.99 7.76 -19.64
CA ILE A 157 -11.19 6.90 -18.77
C ILE A 157 -11.19 7.49 -17.36
N LYS A 158 -11.32 6.64 -16.34
CA LYS A 158 -11.21 7.08 -14.95
C LYS A 158 -9.77 7.49 -14.64
N GLU A 159 -9.62 8.63 -13.98
CA GLU A 159 -8.33 9.25 -13.69
C GLU A 159 -7.78 8.84 -12.32
N LEU A 160 -6.50 9.14 -12.10
CA LEU A 160 -5.87 8.95 -10.79
C LEU A 160 -6.56 9.84 -9.75
N GLY A 161 -6.96 9.26 -8.62
CA GLY A 161 -7.70 9.93 -7.55
C GLY A 161 -9.22 9.74 -7.64
N ASP A 162 -9.76 9.22 -8.73
CA ASP A 162 -11.20 8.92 -8.83
C ASP A 162 -11.59 7.81 -7.86
N THR A 163 -12.70 8.03 -7.13
CA THR A 163 -13.40 6.99 -6.38
C THR A 163 -14.40 6.29 -7.29
N VAL A 164 -14.39 4.95 -7.27
CA VAL A 164 -15.26 4.10 -8.08
C VAL A 164 -15.97 3.07 -7.21
N GLY A 165 -17.22 2.78 -7.56
CA GLY A 165 -17.95 1.59 -7.12
C GLY A 165 -17.56 0.35 -7.92
N ASN A 166 -17.95 -0.83 -7.45
CA ASN A 166 -17.66 -2.11 -8.10
C ASN A 166 -18.27 -2.25 -9.51
N LEU A 167 -19.39 -1.57 -9.77
CA LEU A 167 -20.10 -1.61 -11.05
C LEU A 167 -19.74 -0.45 -11.99
N ASP A 168 -18.98 0.53 -11.51
CA ASP A 168 -18.67 1.71 -12.29
C ASP A 168 -17.79 1.34 -13.50
N PRO A 169 -18.08 1.89 -14.68
CA PRO A 169 -17.21 1.72 -15.84
C PRO A 169 -15.88 2.45 -15.62
N LEU A 170 -14.77 1.74 -15.84
CA LEU A 170 -13.43 2.34 -15.80
C LEU A 170 -13.07 3.04 -17.11
N LEU A 171 -13.67 2.58 -18.20
CA LEU A 171 -13.45 3.12 -19.52
C LEU A 171 -14.68 2.94 -20.40
N ILE A 172 -14.94 3.96 -21.20
CA ILE A 172 -15.99 4.01 -22.23
C ILE A 172 -15.27 4.10 -23.57
N MET A 173 -15.54 3.14 -24.45
CA MET A 173 -14.87 3.01 -25.74
C MET A 173 -15.88 2.90 -26.87
N SER A 174 -15.42 3.17 -28.08
CA SER A 174 -16.18 2.94 -29.31
C SER A 174 -15.28 2.30 -30.37
N ASN A 175 -15.88 1.42 -31.18
CA ASN A 175 -15.23 0.80 -32.35
C ASN A 175 -15.27 1.71 -33.59
N VAL A 176 -15.65 2.97 -33.41
CA VAL A 176 -15.73 3.91 -34.52
C VAL A 176 -14.30 4.34 -34.84
N ILE A 177 -13.86 3.97 -36.04
CA ILE A 177 -12.65 4.51 -36.65
C ILE A 177 -12.89 6.02 -36.80
N GLU A 178 -12.00 6.86 -36.26
CA GLU A 178 -12.12 8.34 -36.30
C GLU A 178 -12.38 8.88 -37.72
N ASP A 179 -12.07 8.12 -38.77
CA ASP A 179 -12.25 8.51 -40.17
C ASP A 179 -13.71 8.63 -40.66
N GLU A 180 -14.72 8.10 -39.93
CA GLU A 180 -16.15 8.30 -40.30
C GLU A 180 -16.80 9.54 -39.67
N ILE A 181 -16.15 10.16 -38.67
CA ILE A 181 -16.63 11.40 -38.05
C ILE A 181 -15.61 12.48 -38.35
N GLY A 182 -15.92 13.28 -39.37
CA GLY A 182 -15.07 14.34 -39.89
C GLY A 182 -14.30 15.09 -38.80
N THR A 183 -13.00 15.21 -39.04
CA THR A 183 -12.04 16.00 -38.28
C THR A 183 -12.63 17.24 -37.61
N GLY A 184 -12.46 17.38 -36.29
CA GLY A 184 -12.32 18.70 -35.69
C GLY A 184 -13.18 19.05 -34.49
N GLU A 185 -14.16 18.23 -34.10
CA GLU A 185 -14.89 18.45 -32.87
C GLU A 185 -14.75 17.21 -32.00
N ALA A 186 -13.97 17.32 -30.91
CA ALA A 186 -14.19 16.48 -29.76
C ALA A 186 -15.68 16.60 -29.47
N LEU A 187 -16.45 15.57 -29.81
CA LEU A 187 -17.89 15.57 -29.63
C LEU A 187 -18.12 16.08 -28.20
N ASN A 188 -18.77 17.24 -28.09
CA ASN A 188 -19.35 17.72 -26.83
C ASN A 188 -20.51 16.78 -26.50
N VAL A 189 -20.19 15.51 -26.26
CA VAL A 189 -21.12 14.49 -25.81
C VAL A 189 -21.43 14.85 -24.37
N SER A 190 -22.66 15.27 -24.11
CA SER A 190 -23.09 15.57 -22.75
C SER A 190 -22.89 14.34 -21.86
N ASP A 191 -22.67 14.53 -20.55
CA ASP A 191 -22.51 13.41 -19.62
C ASP A 191 -23.74 12.47 -19.65
N GLU A 192 -24.94 12.98 -19.99
CA GLU A 192 -26.12 12.13 -20.19
C GLU A 192 -25.99 11.22 -21.42
N THR A 193 -25.44 11.73 -22.52
CA THR A 193 -25.27 10.95 -23.76
C THR A 193 -24.14 9.92 -23.61
N LEU A 194 -23.08 10.25 -22.85
CA LEU A 194 -22.05 9.27 -22.45
C LEU A 194 -22.58 8.21 -21.48
N GLY A 195 -23.49 8.58 -20.58
CA GLY A 195 -24.20 7.64 -19.71
C GLY A 195 -25.02 6.64 -20.53
N VAL A 196 -25.81 7.14 -21.48
CA VAL A 196 -26.58 6.30 -22.40
C VAL A 196 -25.67 5.42 -23.28
N LEU A 197 -24.53 5.93 -23.75
CA LEU A 197 -23.54 5.12 -24.46
C LEU A 197 -22.89 4.07 -23.58
N ALA A 198 -22.62 4.35 -22.30
CA ALA A 198 -22.10 3.38 -21.34
C ALA A 198 -23.13 2.27 -21.02
N ASP A 199 -24.41 2.64 -20.96
CA ASP A 199 -25.53 1.72 -20.72
C ASP A 199 -25.89 0.91 -21.97
N LEU A 200 -25.78 1.49 -23.17
CA LEU A 200 -25.94 0.80 -24.47
C LEU A 200 -24.75 -0.09 -24.80
N ASN A 201 -23.55 0.31 -24.39
CA ASN A 201 -22.33 -0.45 -24.59
C ASN A 201 -22.13 -1.40 -23.40
N ASP A 202 -22.88 -2.51 -23.43
CA ASP A 202 -22.83 -3.66 -22.50
C ASP A 202 -21.39 -4.20 -22.28
N ASN A 203 -20.42 -3.76 -23.09
CA ASN A 203 -19.00 -4.12 -23.05
C ASN A 203 -18.10 -3.15 -22.25
N SER A 204 -18.62 -2.07 -21.66
CA SER A 204 -17.81 -1.12 -20.88
C SER A 204 -17.15 -1.81 -19.67
N PRO A 205 -15.81 -1.90 -19.58
CA PRO A 205 -15.16 -2.68 -18.53
C PRO A 205 -15.33 -2.06 -17.14
N LYS A 206 -16.08 -2.76 -16.29
CA LYS A 206 -16.35 -2.36 -14.90
C LYS A 206 -15.14 -2.53 -13.98
N ALA A 207 -15.10 -1.72 -12.92
CA ALA A 207 -14.05 -1.71 -11.91
C ALA A 207 -13.90 -3.05 -11.17
N LYS A 208 -15.01 -3.74 -10.89
CA LYS A 208 -15.13 -4.97 -10.07
C LYS A 208 -14.77 -4.80 -8.59
N TYR A 209 -14.13 -3.71 -8.22
CA TYR A 209 -13.74 -3.36 -6.86
C TYR A 209 -14.17 -1.93 -6.57
N ALA A 210 -14.64 -1.67 -5.36
CA ALA A 210 -14.85 -0.33 -4.89
C ALA A 210 -13.55 0.22 -4.28
N GLY A 211 -13.29 1.51 -4.43
CA GLY A 211 -12.12 2.17 -3.86
C GLY A 211 -11.66 3.36 -4.69
N THR A 212 -10.43 3.81 -4.45
CA THR A 212 -9.82 4.94 -5.16
C THR A 212 -8.73 4.47 -6.11
N ILE A 213 -8.70 5.01 -7.33
CA ILE A 213 -7.67 4.68 -8.32
C ILE A 213 -6.36 5.38 -7.93
N VAL A 214 -5.35 4.61 -7.52
CA VAL A 214 -4.07 5.14 -7.01
C VAL A 214 -2.90 5.00 -7.98
N LYS A 215 -3.00 4.08 -8.95
CA LYS A 215 -2.03 3.91 -10.03
C LYS A 215 -2.72 3.38 -11.27
N ARG A 216 -2.22 3.77 -12.43
CA ARG A 216 -2.62 3.26 -13.75
C ARG A 216 -1.34 2.97 -14.52
N GLN A 217 -1.24 1.76 -15.06
CA GLN A 217 -0.09 1.31 -15.84
C GLN A 217 -0.60 0.69 -17.14
N VAL A 218 0.04 1.01 -18.26
CA VAL A 218 -0.24 0.35 -19.54
C VAL A 218 0.94 -0.54 -19.91
N TYR A 219 0.63 -1.75 -20.36
CA TYR A 219 1.56 -2.65 -21.04
C TYR A 219 1.04 -2.91 -22.45
N TYR A 220 1.90 -2.90 -23.46
CA TYR A 220 1.43 -2.93 -24.85
C TYR A 220 2.33 -3.79 -25.76
N ASN A 221 1.69 -4.54 -26.66
CA ASN A 221 2.34 -5.36 -27.68
C ASN A 221 2.00 -4.83 -29.08
N THR A 222 2.25 -3.54 -29.31
CA THR A 222 2.01 -2.87 -30.59
C THR A 222 2.91 -1.65 -30.73
N GLU A 223 3.09 -1.16 -31.95
CA GLU A 223 3.83 0.08 -32.16
C GLU A 223 2.94 1.30 -31.88
N LEU A 224 3.51 2.36 -31.28
CA LEU A 224 2.80 3.61 -30.97
C LEU A 224 2.17 4.32 -32.20
N LYS A 225 2.56 3.93 -33.42
CA LYS A 225 1.98 4.47 -34.66
C LYS A 225 0.65 3.80 -35.05
N HIS A 226 0.38 2.61 -34.53
CA HIS A 226 -0.84 1.84 -34.78
C HIS A 226 -1.91 2.04 -33.70
N MET A 227 -1.62 2.85 -32.68
CA MET A 227 -2.56 3.16 -31.61
C MET A 227 -3.42 4.38 -31.95
N SER A 228 -4.66 4.39 -31.47
CA SER A 228 -5.50 5.60 -31.49
C SER A 228 -4.83 6.76 -30.72
N PRO A 229 -5.10 8.03 -31.08
CA PRO A 229 -4.45 9.19 -30.46
C PRO A 229 -4.59 9.24 -28.93
N GLY A 230 -5.78 8.90 -28.41
CA GLY A 230 -6.05 8.85 -26.97
C GLY A 230 -5.22 7.80 -26.24
N LEU A 231 -5.14 6.58 -26.79
CA LEU A 231 -4.33 5.51 -26.21
C LEU A 231 -2.84 5.81 -26.27
N LYS A 232 -2.38 6.39 -27.38
CA LYS A 232 -0.98 6.82 -27.52
C LYS A 232 -0.60 7.87 -26.46
N LYS A 233 -1.49 8.82 -26.16
CA LYS A 233 -1.28 9.80 -25.10
C LYS A 233 -1.19 9.12 -23.73
N LEU A 234 -2.10 8.19 -23.44
CA LEU A 234 -2.11 7.43 -22.19
C LEU A 234 -0.82 6.63 -22.00
N VAL A 235 -0.36 5.90 -23.03
CA VAL A 235 0.87 5.11 -23.00
C VAL A 235 2.09 5.98 -22.71
N LYS A 236 2.20 7.15 -23.38
CA LYS A 236 3.32 8.07 -23.14
C LYS A 236 3.38 8.57 -21.69
N VAL A 237 2.23 8.81 -21.07
CA VAL A 237 2.17 9.22 -19.65
C VAL A 237 2.69 8.08 -18.77
N THR A 238 2.25 6.85 -19.00
CA THR A 238 2.70 5.71 -18.19
C THR A 238 4.15 5.32 -18.43
N ASP A 239 4.65 5.46 -19.66
CA ASP A 239 6.05 5.22 -19.99
C ASP A 239 6.97 6.26 -19.35
N ALA A 240 6.56 7.53 -19.30
CA ALA A 240 7.30 8.57 -18.60
C ALA A 240 7.42 8.25 -17.09
N ILE A 241 6.34 7.76 -16.48
CA ILE A 241 6.34 7.33 -15.08
C ILE A 241 7.27 6.11 -14.88
N LEU A 242 7.25 5.12 -15.78
CA LEU A 242 8.15 3.97 -15.70
C LEU A 242 9.61 4.37 -15.86
N ALA A 243 9.91 5.26 -16.80
CA ALA A 243 11.26 5.79 -17.00
C ALA A 243 11.74 6.57 -15.76
N GLU A 244 10.85 7.33 -15.15
CA GLU A 244 11.13 7.99 -13.88
C GLU A 244 11.35 6.96 -12.76
N GLU A 245 10.53 5.92 -12.61
CA GLU A 245 10.62 4.93 -11.54
C GLU A 245 11.87 4.02 -11.69
N HIS A 246 12.13 3.52 -12.89
CA HIS A 246 13.05 2.40 -13.16
C HIS A 246 14.27 2.77 -14.02
N GLY A 247 14.34 3.98 -14.57
CA GLY A 247 15.48 4.48 -15.35
C GLY A 247 15.12 4.80 -16.80
N GLU A 248 15.94 5.65 -17.42
CA GLU A 248 15.72 6.11 -18.80
C GLU A 248 15.58 4.93 -19.79
N GLY A 249 14.61 5.06 -20.70
CA GLY A 249 14.32 4.05 -21.73
C GLY A 249 13.42 2.90 -21.27
N MET A 250 13.04 2.83 -19.98
CA MET A 250 12.05 1.86 -19.51
C MET A 250 10.65 2.24 -20.01
N THR A 251 9.98 1.29 -20.68
CA THR A 251 8.62 1.46 -21.22
C THR A 251 7.73 0.29 -20.83
N GLY A 252 6.42 0.43 -21.03
CA GLY A 252 5.43 -0.64 -20.93
C GLY A 252 5.41 -1.57 -22.14
N GLN A 253 6.33 -1.43 -23.10
CA GLN A 253 6.36 -2.28 -24.28
C GLN A 253 6.75 -3.72 -23.88
N VAL A 254 5.93 -4.68 -24.29
CA VAL A 254 6.12 -6.09 -24.00
C VAL A 254 6.12 -6.92 -25.28
N THR A 255 6.62 -8.15 -25.18
CA THR A 255 6.56 -9.14 -26.26
C THR A 255 5.46 -10.17 -25.99
N SER A 256 5.25 -11.10 -26.92
CA SER A 256 4.28 -12.20 -26.81
C SER A 256 4.51 -13.14 -25.61
N GLY A 257 5.64 -13.00 -24.90
CA GLY A 257 5.90 -13.71 -23.65
C GLY A 257 5.12 -13.14 -22.45
N TYR A 258 4.65 -11.89 -22.53
CA TYR A 258 3.85 -11.26 -21.47
C TYR A 258 2.45 -11.86 -21.41
N ARG A 259 1.98 -12.17 -20.20
CA ARG A 259 0.69 -12.84 -19.99
C ARG A 259 -0.20 -12.07 -19.03
N VAL A 260 -1.45 -11.89 -19.44
CA VAL A 260 -2.52 -11.34 -18.61
C VAL A 260 -3.46 -12.47 -18.23
N LYS A 261 -3.54 -12.80 -16.93
CA LYS A 261 -4.37 -13.90 -16.40
C LYS A 261 -4.18 -15.22 -17.15
N GLY A 262 -2.93 -15.54 -17.46
CA GLY A 262 -2.55 -16.79 -18.13
C GLY A 262 -2.73 -16.80 -19.65
N LYS A 263 -3.25 -15.74 -20.28
CA LYS A 263 -3.31 -15.58 -21.74
C LYS A 263 -2.19 -14.66 -22.22
N ALA A 264 -1.58 -14.94 -23.37
CA ALA A 264 -0.59 -14.03 -23.96
C ALA A 264 -1.28 -12.71 -24.36
N LEU A 265 -0.55 -11.60 -24.30
CA LEU A 265 -1.00 -10.33 -24.88
C LEU A 265 -0.67 -10.37 -26.38
N GLU A 266 -1.69 -10.39 -27.23
CA GLU A 266 -1.49 -10.60 -28.66
C GLU A 266 -0.91 -9.35 -29.35
N PRO A 267 -0.23 -9.50 -30.50
CA PRO A 267 0.21 -8.36 -31.30
C PRO A 267 -0.98 -7.46 -31.67
N GLY A 268 -0.85 -6.15 -31.44
CA GLY A 268 -1.93 -5.18 -31.62
C GLY A 268 -2.64 -4.79 -30.33
N GLU A 269 -2.52 -5.59 -29.27
CA GLU A 269 -3.24 -5.37 -28.00
C GLU A 269 -2.42 -4.57 -26.98
N LEU A 270 -3.15 -3.99 -26.03
CA LEU A 270 -2.60 -3.43 -24.80
C LEU A 270 -3.44 -3.84 -23.58
N GLU A 271 -2.77 -3.95 -22.45
CA GLU A 271 -3.37 -4.07 -21.13
C GLU A 271 -3.32 -2.71 -20.42
N ILE A 272 -4.49 -2.18 -20.08
CA ILE A 272 -4.63 -1.09 -19.11
C ILE A 272 -4.89 -1.69 -17.74
N LYS A 273 -3.93 -1.52 -16.83
CA LYS A 273 -4.00 -2.02 -15.46
C LYS A 273 -4.29 -0.88 -14.49
N PHE A 274 -5.45 -0.96 -13.83
CA PHE A 274 -5.85 -0.05 -12.77
C PHE A 274 -5.52 -0.65 -11.41
N TYR A 275 -5.02 0.19 -10.50
CA TYR A 275 -4.74 -0.15 -9.11
C TYR A 275 -5.77 0.58 -8.26
N ILE A 276 -6.70 -0.16 -7.69
CA ILE A 276 -7.83 0.37 -6.91
C ILE A 276 -7.53 0.07 -5.44
N GLU A 277 -7.25 1.12 -4.67
CA GLU A 277 -6.98 1.02 -3.24
C GLU A 277 -8.30 1.11 -2.46
N ASP A 278 -8.49 0.14 -1.57
CA ASP A 278 -9.60 0.08 -0.63
C ASP A 278 -9.04 0.02 0.80
N ASN A 279 -9.74 0.66 1.74
CA ASN A 279 -9.43 0.60 3.16
C ASN A 279 -10.38 -0.39 3.83
N ALA A 280 -9.96 -1.66 3.87
CA ALA A 280 -10.74 -2.72 4.48
C ALA A 280 -10.55 -2.69 5.99
N LYS A 281 -11.63 -2.44 6.73
CA LYS A 281 -11.66 -2.57 8.20
C LYS A 281 -11.60 -4.05 8.58
N ALA A 282 -11.04 -4.34 9.75
CA ALA A 282 -11.09 -5.70 10.28
C ALA A 282 -12.55 -6.06 10.59
N PHE A 283 -12.99 -7.23 10.11
CA PHE A 283 -14.37 -7.69 10.25
C PHE A 283 -14.46 -9.16 10.67
N GLY A 284 -15.67 -9.62 10.98
CA GLY A 284 -15.94 -11.02 11.31
C GLY A 284 -15.40 -11.97 10.24
N GLY A 285 -14.68 -13.00 10.66
CA GLY A 285 -13.99 -13.95 9.79
C GLY A 285 -12.51 -13.63 9.52
N ASP A 286 -12.04 -12.41 9.80
CA ASP A 286 -10.62 -12.09 9.68
C ASP A 286 -9.80 -12.79 10.77
N LYS A 287 -8.56 -13.16 10.42
CA LYS A 287 -7.65 -13.91 11.30
C LYS A 287 -6.59 -13.01 11.90
N PHE A 288 -6.38 -13.18 13.21
CA PHE A 288 -5.38 -12.46 13.99
C PHE A 288 -4.46 -13.43 14.72
N VAL A 289 -3.30 -12.91 15.11
CA VAL A 289 -2.35 -13.63 15.97
C VAL A 289 -2.00 -12.71 17.13
N PHE A 290 -2.37 -13.09 18.35
CA PHE A 290 -1.90 -12.43 19.56
C PHE A 290 -0.51 -12.96 19.94
N GLY A 291 0.38 -12.02 20.28
CA GLY A 291 1.80 -12.30 20.43
C GLY A 291 2.38 -12.87 19.14
N ASN A 292 2.91 -14.08 19.19
CA ASN A 292 3.49 -14.76 18.01
C ASN A 292 2.82 -16.11 17.68
N GLN A 293 1.90 -16.60 18.51
CA GLN A 293 1.39 -17.98 18.35
C GLN A 293 -0.11 -18.18 18.60
N LEU A 294 -0.80 -17.22 19.23
CA LEU A 294 -2.22 -17.37 19.56
C LEU A 294 -3.06 -16.89 18.38
N LYS A 295 -3.31 -17.80 17.44
CA LYS A 295 -4.16 -17.52 16.29
C LYS A 295 -5.62 -17.52 16.73
N GLY A 296 -6.40 -16.61 16.17
CA GLY A 296 -7.84 -16.62 16.34
C GLY A 296 -8.55 -15.92 15.19
N THR A 297 -9.88 -16.06 15.17
CA THR A 297 -10.74 -15.46 14.15
C THR A 297 -11.68 -14.49 14.82
N ILE A 298 -11.89 -13.31 14.21
CA ILE A 298 -12.88 -12.37 14.73
C ILE A 298 -14.27 -13.01 14.63
N SER A 299 -14.92 -13.21 15.76
CA SER A 299 -16.32 -13.64 15.88
C SER A 299 -17.23 -12.41 15.90
N THR A 300 -16.93 -11.47 16.80
CA THR A 300 -17.83 -10.38 17.16
C THR A 300 -17.10 -9.04 17.19
N ILE A 301 -17.80 -7.99 16.75
CA ILE A 301 -17.38 -6.59 16.94
C ILE A 301 -18.28 -5.97 18.00
N PHE A 302 -17.72 -5.66 19.18
CA PHE A 302 -18.48 -5.14 20.31
C PHE A 302 -18.48 -3.60 20.37
N ASP A 303 -19.44 -3.05 21.13
CA ASP A 303 -19.51 -1.64 21.49
C ASP A 303 -18.44 -1.25 22.52
N ASP A 304 -18.00 0.01 22.49
CA ASP A 304 -16.86 0.48 23.28
C ASP A 304 -17.01 0.15 24.79
N MET A 305 -16.04 -0.58 25.32
CA MET A 305 -15.93 -0.92 26.74
C MET A 305 -14.71 -0.24 27.35
N THR A 306 -14.79 0.18 28.60
CA THR A 306 -13.68 0.87 29.28
C THR A 306 -13.38 0.27 30.64
N THR A 307 -12.12 0.34 31.05
CA THR A 307 -11.70 0.06 32.44
C THR A 307 -12.17 1.17 33.38
N GLU A 308 -12.14 0.95 34.70
CA GLU A 308 -12.42 1.98 35.72
C GLU A 308 -11.60 3.27 35.56
N THR A 309 -10.40 3.20 34.97
CA THR A 309 -9.55 4.37 34.65
C THR A 309 -9.83 4.99 33.28
N ASN A 310 -11.01 4.74 32.69
CA ASN A 310 -11.48 5.23 31.38
C ASN A 310 -10.59 4.86 30.18
N ARG A 311 -9.96 3.69 30.22
CA ARG A 311 -9.15 3.17 29.11
C ARG A 311 -9.99 2.22 28.27
N LEU A 312 -10.04 2.47 26.96
CA LEU A 312 -10.75 1.60 26.03
C LEU A 312 -10.16 0.19 26.01
N VAL A 313 -11.02 -0.81 26.19
CA VAL A 313 -10.75 -2.22 25.92
C VAL A 313 -10.97 -2.44 24.43
N GLU A 314 -9.95 -2.98 23.77
CA GLU A 314 -9.90 -3.04 22.31
C GLU A 314 -10.12 -4.45 21.78
N ALA A 315 -9.82 -5.47 22.58
CA ALA A 315 -10.02 -6.86 22.23
C ALA A 315 -10.30 -7.74 23.46
N GLU A 316 -10.94 -8.88 23.21
CA GLU A 316 -11.18 -9.94 24.18
C GLU A 316 -10.67 -11.26 23.61
N PHE A 317 -10.08 -12.08 24.48
CA PHE A 317 -9.59 -13.40 24.10
C PHE A 317 -9.69 -14.38 25.28
N SER A 318 -9.78 -15.67 24.99
CA SER A 318 -9.93 -16.69 26.03
C SER A 318 -8.62 -16.93 26.79
N THR A 319 -8.71 -16.87 28.12
CA THR A 319 -7.63 -17.28 29.05
C THR A 319 -7.35 -18.77 28.90
N LYS A 320 -8.40 -19.58 28.74
CA LYS A 320 -8.31 -21.02 28.53
C LYS A 320 -7.54 -21.34 27.25
N SER A 321 -7.75 -20.57 26.19
CA SER A 321 -7.06 -20.75 24.90
C SER A 321 -5.56 -20.42 24.98
N GLU A 322 -5.16 -19.46 25.80
CA GLU A 322 -3.74 -19.23 26.12
C GLU A 322 -3.16 -20.36 26.98
N ALA A 323 -3.84 -20.71 28.08
CA ALA A 323 -3.39 -21.73 29.01
C ALA A 323 -3.24 -23.11 28.35
N ALA A 324 -4.18 -23.50 27.48
CA ALA A 324 -4.15 -24.76 26.74
C ALA A 324 -2.92 -24.89 25.81
N ARG A 325 -2.31 -23.76 25.43
CA ARG A 325 -1.10 -23.72 24.59
C ARG A 325 0.19 -23.65 25.39
N ILE A 326 0.10 -23.50 26.72
CA ILE A 326 1.26 -23.41 27.62
C ILE A 326 2.16 -22.24 27.21
N VAL A 327 1.53 -21.11 26.86
CA VAL A 327 2.20 -19.89 26.41
C VAL A 327 1.97 -18.82 27.45
N ASN A 328 3.06 -18.24 27.97
CA ASN A 328 3.01 -17.08 28.88
C ASN A 328 3.52 -15.78 28.23
N SER A 329 3.93 -15.85 26.96
CA SER A 329 4.57 -14.71 26.29
C SER A 329 3.61 -13.54 26.10
N THR A 330 2.32 -13.80 25.93
CA THR A 330 1.27 -12.79 25.74
C THR A 330 1.02 -12.01 27.03
N ASP A 331 0.91 -12.68 28.18
CA ASP A 331 0.96 -12.03 29.50
C ASP A 331 2.20 -11.15 29.68
N LEU A 332 3.40 -11.70 29.43
CA LEU A 332 4.66 -10.99 29.61
C LEU A 332 4.76 -9.77 28.70
N LEU A 333 4.35 -9.89 27.44
CA LEU A 333 4.32 -8.78 26.47
C LEU A 333 3.31 -7.72 26.89
N GLY A 334 2.09 -8.12 27.30
CA GLY A 334 1.01 -7.23 27.71
C GLY A 334 1.35 -6.42 28.96
N VAL A 335 1.84 -7.09 30.01
CA VAL A 335 2.24 -6.45 31.28
C VAL A 335 3.40 -5.48 31.05
N LYS A 336 4.49 -5.94 30.40
CA LYS A 336 5.67 -5.08 30.15
C LYS A 336 5.32 -3.89 29.26
N THR A 337 4.52 -4.09 28.22
CA THR A 337 4.05 -3.01 27.35
C THR A 337 3.23 -1.98 28.11
N THR A 338 2.34 -2.43 28.99
CA THR A 338 1.54 -1.54 29.83
C THR A 338 2.43 -0.72 30.75
N ILE A 339 3.33 -1.35 31.52
CA ILE A 339 4.25 -0.66 32.43
C ILE A 339 5.08 0.39 31.68
N LEU A 340 5.66 0.05 30.53
CA LEU A 340 6.48 0.97 29.75
C LEU A 340 5.68 2.17 29.22
N ARG A 341 4.43 1.96 28.79
CA ARG A 341 3.56 3.05 28.33
C ARG A 341 3.17 3.98 29.49
N GLU A 342 2.83 3.43 30.64
CA GLU A 342 2.50 4.24 31.83
C GLU A 342 3.72 5.04 32.30
N ALA A 343 4.89 4.40 32.39
CA ALA A 343 6.13 5.08 32.75
C ALA A 343 6.45 6.23 31.78
N SER A 344 6.22 6.05 30.48
CA SER A 344 6.45 7.11 29.49
C SER A 344 5.55 8.34 29.68
N LEU A 345 4.31 8.15 30.13
CA LEU A 345 3.38 9.27 30.39
C LEU A 345 3.81 10.08 31.62
N ILE A 346 4.38 9.40 32.62
CA ILE A 346 4.92 10.06 33.82
C ILE A 346 6.15 10.89 33.46
N VAL A 347 7.08 10.33 32.68
CA VAL A 347 8.31 11.03 32.29
C VAL A 347 8.05 12.16 31.29
N GLY A 348 7.10 12.00 30.35
CA GLY A 348 6.77 13.03 29.38
C GLY A 348 6.02 14.25 29.95
N ASN A 349 5.48 14.13 31.16
CA ASN A 349 4.80 15.21 31.89
C ASN A 349 5.70 15.88 32.96
N MET A 350 6.97 15.48 33.07
CA MET A 350 8.01 16.14 33.87
C MET A 350 8.89 17.02 33.00
#